data_AF-A0A7W2ELU8-F1
#
_entry.id   AF-A0A7W2ELU8-F1
#
_cell.length_a   1.000
_cell.length_b   1.000
_cell.length_c   1.000
_cell.angle_alpha   90.00
_cell.angle_beta   90.00
_cell.angle_gamma   90.00
#
_symmetry.space_group_name_H-M   'P 1'
#
loop_
_entity.id
_entity.type
_entity.pdbx_description
1 polymer ?
#
loop_
_entity_poly.entity_id
_entity_poly.type
_entity_poly.pdbx_seq_one_letter_code
_entity_poly.pdbx_strand_id
1 'polypeptide(L)'
;MRRLEAAARAWLASWRRLLLFAVRMWAMALSPSSYGRANRPLLARQLVQAAAPNLLWFTVLSALVSLVLIRIVVVTSQSYGLTRYALALVVRVLVLELIPLTAAGFVALRATLPAGLEFSQRRLQARAGAPDVTQLRTEFFPRVAAGVFAVWLLAAMSCVLTLALAYLSIYGFTPWALPGYTRVVGQIFTPAVSLILVLKIVFFSFAVGMIPMASPFYDEGYRGKLTHGLSDMVRLFAVLLLVEIASLMGNYY
;
A
#
# COMPACT_ATOMS: atom_id res chain seq x y z
N MET A 1 23.16 -23.98 16.40
CA MET A 1 22.44 -23.02 17.27
C MET A 1 23.00 -21.60 17.20
N ARG A 2 24.30 -21.34 17.45
CA ARG A 2 24.89 -19.96 17.42
C ARG A 2 24.64 -19.13 16.14
N ARG A 3 24.58 -19.76 14.95
CA ARG A 3 24.25 -19.07 13.68
C ARG A 3 22.79 -18.61 13.60
N LEU A 4 21.86 -19.37 14.17
CA LEU A 4 20.42 -19.02 14.21
C LEU A 4 20.19 -17.85 15.17
N GLU A 5 20.86 -17.83 16.32
CA GLU A 5 20.80 -16.71 17.27
C GLU A 5 21.42 -15.42 16.72
N ALA A 6 22.50 -15.53 15.95
CA ALA A 6 23.10 -14.38 15.26
C ALA A 6 22.16 -13.84 14.17
N ALA A 7 21.54 -14.73 13.38
CA ALA A 7 20.56 -14.34 12.37
C ALA A 7 19.30 -13.71 12.99
N ALA A 8 18.79 -14.28 14.09
CA ALA A 8 17.63 -13.74 14.81
C ALA A 8 17.93 -12.35 15.41
N ARG A 9 19.12 -12.14 15.99
CA ARG A 9 19.55 -10.83 16.50
C ARG A 9 19.72 -9.81 15.39
N ALA A 10 20.29 -10.19 14.25
CA ALA A 10 20.41 -9.31 13.08
C ALA A 10 19.03 -8.93 12.51
N TRP A 11 18.10 -9.89 12.48
CA TRP A 11 16.72 -9.66 12.07
C TRP A 11 16.01 -8.68 13.03
N LEU A 12 16.08 -8.90 14.34
CA LEU A 12 15.48 -8.02 15.34
C LEU A 12 16.09 -6.61 15.32
N ALA A 13 17.41 -6.49 15.15
CA ALA A 13 18.09 -5.20 15.00
C ALA A 13 17.64 -4.46 13.73
N SER A 14 17.39 -5.19 12.64
CA SER A 14 16.83 -4.63 11.41
C SER A 14 15.42 -4.06 11.63
N TRP A 15 14.54 -4.77 12.34
CA TRP A 15 13.22 -4.25 12.73
C TRP A 15 13.29 -3.01 13.61
N ARG A 16 14.18 -3.01 14.62
CA ARG A 16 14.39 -1.83 15.48
C ARG A 16 14.81 -0.60 14.67
N ARG A 17 15.71 -0.78 13.69
CA ARG A 17 16.15 0.30 12.81
C ARG A 17 15.04 0.80 11.89
N LEU A 18 14.18 -0.10 11.39
CA LEU A 18 13.00 0.24 10.60
C LEU A 18 12.00 1.09 11.41
N LEU A 19 11.76 0.71 12.67
CA LEU A 19 10.94 1.50 13.60
C LEU A 19 11.54 2.88 13.87
N LEU A 20 12.85 2.97 14.12
CA LEU A 20 13.53 4.26 14.32
C LEU A 20 13.48 5.15 13.05
N PHE A 21 13.59 4.55 11.87
CA PHE A 21 13.42 5.24 10.60
C PHE A 21 11.97 5.74 10.44
N ALA A 22 10.98 4.90 10.74
CA ALA A 22 9.57 5.27 10.70
C ALA A 22 9.28 6.45 11.64
N VAL A 23 9.77 6.41 12.88
CA VAL A 23 9.61 7.51 13.87
C VAL A 23 10.23 8.81 13.36
N ARG A 24 11.44 8.77 12.78
CA ARG A 24 12.08 9.95 12.20
C ARG A 24 11.29 10.52 11.02
N MET A 25 10.77 9.66 10.16
CA MET A 25 9.94 10.05 9.02
C MET A 25 8.61 10.65 9.46
N TRP A 26 7.98 10.10 10.51
CA TRP A 26 6.80 10.67 11.14
C TRP A 26 7.07 12.05 11.74
N ALA A 27 8.18 12.21 12.47
CA ALA A 27 8.59 13.50 13.00
C ALA A 27 8.86 14.53 11.88
N MET A 28 9.45 14.11 10.76
CA MET A 28 9.65 14.96 9.59
C MET A 28 8.34 15.30 8.87
N ALA A 29 7.38 14.36 8.81
CA ALA A 29 6.05 14.58 8.23
C ALA A 29 5.20 15.55 9.08
N LEU A 30 5.43 15.62 10.39
CA LEU A 30 4.76 16.57 11.28
C LEU A 30 5.49 17.93 11.33
N SER A 31 6.73 18.00 10.85
CA SER A 31 7.51 19.25 10.86
C SER A 31 7.10 20.19 9.71
N PRO A 32 6.72 21.45 10.02
CA PRO A 32 6.36 22.45 9.00
C PRO A 32 7.50 22.75 8.01
N SER A 33 8.77 22.57 8.42
CA SER A 33 9.94 22.85 7.59
C SER A 33 10.06 21.93 6.38
N SER A 34 9.45 20.74 6.44
CA SER A 34 9.45 19.77 5.33
C SER A 34 8.57 20.23 4.15
N TYR A 35 7.56 21.07 4.43
CA TYR A 35 6.58 21.59 3.44
C TYR A 35 6.84 23.05 3.04
N GLY A 36 8.05 23.56 3.31
CA GLY A 36 8.47 24.91 2.94
C GLY A 36 8.35 25.18 1.44
N ARG A 37 8.22 26.46 1.06
CA ARG A 37 7.99 26.89 -0.33
C ARG A 37 8.98 26.32 -1.35
N ALA A 38 10.25 26.12 -0.94
CA ALA A 38 11.29 25.54 -1.80
C ALA A 38 11.08 24.03 -2.10
N ASN A 39 10.48 23.27 -1.19
CA ASN A 39 10.28 21.82 -1.34
C ASN A 39 8.93 21.45 -1.99
N ARG A 40 7.94 22.35 -1.99
CA ARG A 40 6.62 22.12 -2.60
C ARG A 40 6.66 21.70 -4.08
N PRO A 41 7.39 22.37 -4.98
CA PRO A 41 7.42 21.96 -6.39
C PRO A 41 8.09 20.59 -6.58
N LEU A 42 9.09 20.26 -5.76
CA LEU A 42 9.76 18.96 -5.78
C LEU A 42 8.81 17.84 -5.30
N LEU A 43 8.09 18.07 -4.21
CA LEU A 43 7.08 17.15 -3.70
C LEU A 43 5.96 16.93 -4.72
N ALA A 44 5.41 18.01 -5.30
CA ALA A 44 4.35 17.92 -6.30
C ALA A 44 4.78 17.11 -7.53
N ARG A 45 6.00 17.35 -8.05
CA ARG A 45 6.55 16.58 -9.17
C ARG A 45 6.70 15.10 -8.80
N GLN A 46 7.21 14.79 -7.61
CA GLN A 46 7.40 13.40 -7.17
C GLN A 46 6.05 12.67 -7.01
N LEU A 47 5.02 13.35 -6.49
CA LEU A 47 3.66 12.81 -6.35
C LEU A 47 3.06 12.47 -7.71
N VAL A 48 3.12 13.42 -8.65
CA VAL A 48 2.58 13.22 -10.01
C VAL A 48 3.35 12.12 -10.74
N GLN A 49 4.68 12.11 -10.66
CA GLN A 49 5.49 11.08 -11.31
C GLN A 49 5.25 9.68 -10.73
N ALA A 50 5.03 9.56 -9.43
CA ALA A 50 4.73 8.27 -8.81
C ALA A 50 3.32 7.77 -9.13
N ALA A 51 2.34 8.67 -9.24
CA ALA A 51 0.93 8.33 -9.42
C ALA A 51 0.48 8.23 -10.88
N ALA A 52 0.80 9.23 -11.71
CA ALA A 52 0.20 9.41 -13.03
C ALA A 52 0.44 8.24 -14.01
N PRO A 53 1.66 7.68 -14.15
CA PRO A 53 1.90 6.56 -15.06
C PRO A 53 1.20 5.28 -14.60
N ASN A 54 1.04 5.13 -13.29
CA ASN A 54 0.48 3.95 -12.65
C ASN A 54 -1.05 3.97 -12.64
N LEU A 55 -1.67 5.15 -12.64
CA LEU A 55 -3.10 5.32 -12.50
C LEU A 55 -3.89 4.60 -13.60
N LEU A 56 -3.54 4.81 -14.87
CA LEU A 56 -4.31 4.22 -15.98
C LEU A 56 -4.25 2.69 -15.98
N TRP A 57 -3.05 2.12 -15.95
CA TRP A 57 -2.88 0.66 -16.00
C TRP A 57 -3.46 -0.01 -14.76
N PHE A 58 -3.26 0.57 -13.57
CA PHE A 58 -3.86 0.03 -12.36
C PHE A 58 -5.39 0.10 -12.40
N THR A 59 -5.97 1.20 -12.90
CA THR A 59 -7.42 1.36 -13.04
C THR A 59 -8.00 0.28 -13.95
N VAL A 60 -7.37 0.02 -15.10
CA VAL A 60 -7.79 -1.05 -16.03
C VAL A 60 -7.67 -2.43 -15.38
N LEU A 61 -6.54 -2.73 -14.74
CA LEU A 61 -6.33 -4.00 -14.05
C LEU A 61 -7.37 -4.20 -12.94
N SER A 62 -7.57 -3.18 -12.11
CA SER A 62 -8.55 -3.19 -11.02
C SER A 62 -9.97 -3.36 -11.54
N ALA A 63 -10.33 -2.72 -12.65
CA ALA A 63 -11.63 -2.88 -13.29
C ALA A 63 -11.85 -4.32 -13.77
N LEU A 64 -10.87 -4.90 -14.45
CA LEU A 64 -10.94 -6.28 -14.95
C LEU A 64 -11.08 -7.28 -13.80
N VAL A 65 -10.20 -7.20 -12.79
CA VAL A 65 -10.26 -8.08 -11.61
C VAL A 65 -11.59 -7.92 -10.89
N SER A 66 -12.06 -6.69 -10.72
CA SER A 66 -13.35 -6.42 -10.08
C SER A 66 -14.50 -7.02 -10.86
N LEU A 67 -14.57 -6.83 -12.19
CA LEU A 67 -15.63 -7.40 -13.02
C LEU A 67 -15.68 -8.92 -12.96
N VAL A 68 -14.51 -9.57 -13.05
CA VAL A 68 -14.41 -11.04 -12.96
C VAL A 68 -14.92 -11.52 -11.60
N LEU A 69 -14.48 -10.91 -10.51
CA LEU A 69 -14.88 -11.31 -9.17
C LEU A 69 -16.34 -10.98 -8.87
N ILE A 70 -16.84 -9.82 -9.29
CA ILE A 70 -18.27 -9.49 -9.22
C ILE A 70 -19.08 -10.55 -9.94
N ARG A 71 -18.69 -10.93 -11.17
CA ARG A 71 -19.41 -11.93 -11.95
C ARG A 71 -19.41 -13.29 -11.26
N ILE A 72 -18.26 -13.72 -10.73
CA ILE A 72 -18.16 -14.97 -9.96
C ILE A 72 -19.12 -14.93 -8.77
N VAL A 73 -19.01 -13.92 -7.91
CA VAL A 73 -19.85 -13.82 -6.70
C VAL A 73 -21.33 -13.75 -7.04
N VAL A 74 -21.72 -12.97 -8.04
CA VAL A 74 -23.13 -12.83 -8.45
C VAL A 74 -23.67 -14.15 -8.97
N VAL A 75 -22.99 -14.81 -9.91
CA VAL A 75 -23.44 -16.08 -10.48
C VAL A 75 -23.50 -17.16 -9.39
N THR A 76 -22.47 -17.27 -8.56
CA THR A 76 -22.44 -18.22 -7.45
C THR A 76 -23.57 -17.97 -6.44
N SER A 77 -23.82 -16.69 -6.08
CA SER A 77 -24.91 -16.35 -5.17
C SER A 77 -26.30 -16.70 -5.73
N GLN A 78 -26.50 -16.57 -7.04
CA GLN A 78 -27.74 -16.94 -7.71
C GLN A 78 -27.95 -18.45 -7.67
N SER A 79 -26.91 -19.23 -7.96
CA SER A 79 -26.96 -20.70 -7.90
C SER A 79 -27.29 -21.23 -6.50
N TYR A 80 -26.89 -20.52 -5.44
CA TYR A 80 -27.20 -20.89 -4.05
C TYR A 80 -28.46 -20.21 -3.49
N GLY A 81 -29.20 -19.41 -4.28
CA GLY A 81 -30.38 -18.68 -3.80
C GLY A 81 -30.05 -17.55 -2.80
N LEU A 82 -28.80 -17.11 -2.75
CA LEU A 82 -28.25 -16.09 -1.85
C LEU A 82 -28.07 -14.72 -2.52
N THR A 83 -28.79 -14.44 -3.60
CA THR A 83 -28.66 -13.19 -4.40
C THR A 83 -28.74 -11.92 -3.55
N ARG A 84 -29.51 -11.95 -2.46
CA ARG A 84 -29.62 -10.83 -1.50
C ARG A 84 -28.30 -10.45 -0.80
N TYR A 85 -27.35 -11.38 -0.69
CA TYR A 85 -26.04 -11.16 -0.08
C TYR A 85 -24.93 -10.90 -1.09
N ALA A 86 -25.20 -11.00 -2.39
CA ALA A 86 -24.21 -10.85 -3.45
C ALA A 86 -23.46 -9.52 -3.33
N LEU A 87 -24.21 -8.42 -3.21
CA LEU A 87 -23.63 -7.08 -3.04
C LEU A 87 -22.76 -6.99 -1.79
N ALA A 88 -23.22 -7.55 -0.67
CA ALA A 88 -22.49 -7.50 0.58
C ALA A 88 -21.16 -8.28 0.51
N LEU A 89 -21.18 -9.46 -0.12
CA LEU A 89 -19.98 -10.26 -0.35
C LEU A 89 -19.01 -9.56 -1.30
N VAL A 90 -19.50 -9.00 -2.41
CA VAL A 90 -18.70 -8.25 -3.37
C VAL A 90 -17.98 -7.09 -2.67
N VAL A 91 -18.70 -6.26 -1.92
CA VAL A 91 -18.12 -5.09 -1.26
C VAL A 91 -17.10 -5.53 -0.20
N ARG A 92 -17.41 -6.54 0.62
CA ARG A 92 -16.49 -7.03 1.64
C ARG A 92 -15.21 -7.58 1.02
N VAL A 93 -15.33 -8.55 0.11
CA VAL A 93 -14.18 -9.24 -0.48
C VAL A 93 -13.34 -8.30 -1.36
N LEU A 94 -13.97 -7.47 -2.20
CA LEU A 94 -13.22 -6.57 -3.08
C LEU A 94 -12.73 -5.34 -2.33
N VAL A 95 -13.64 -4.58 -1.73
CA VAL A 95 -13.33 -3.23 -1.25
C VAL A 95 -12.60 -3.25 0.08
N LEU A 96 -12.97 -4.15 1.00
CA LEU A 96 -12.33 -4.22 2.32
C LEU A 96 -11.04 -5.05 2.30
N GLU A 97 -11.04 -6.14 1.54
CA GLU A 97 -9.91 -7.08 1.54
C GLU A 97 -8.96 -6.86 0.36
N LEU A 98 -9.42 -7.14 -0.86
CA LEU A 98 -8.53 -7.29 -2.02
C LEU A 98 -7.95 -5.98 -2.56
N ILE A 99 -8.76 -4.93 -2.65
CA ILE A 99 -8.36 -3.66 -3.27
C ILE A 99 -7.22 -2.98 -2.51
N PRO A 100 -7.28 -2.82 -1.17
CA PRO A 100 -6.17 -2.22 -0.43
C PRO A 100 -4.86 -2.97 -0.61
N LEU A 101 -4.91 -4.31 -0.57
CA LEU A 101 -3.74 -5.17 -0.73
C LEU A 101 -3.15 -5.07 -2.14
N THR A 102 -3.99 -5.13 -3.17
CA THR A 102 -3.55 -5.06 -4.57
C THR A 102 -3.03 -3.67 -4.93
N ALA A 103 -3.64 -2.59 -4.43
CA ALA A 103 -3.13 -1.23 -4.60
C ALA A 103 -1.75 -1.07 -3.97
N ALA A 104 -1.57 -1.53 -2.73
CA ALA A 104 -0.28 -1.48 -2.04
C ALA A 104 0.79 -2.30 -2.77
N GLY A 105 0.47 -3.54 -3.16
CA GLY A 105 1.37 -4.41 -3.93
C GLY A 105 1.74 -3.83 -5.29
N PHE A 106 0.80 -3.19 -5.98
CA PHE A 106 1.07 -2.56 -7.27
C PHE A 106 2.04 -1.38 -7.14
N VAL A 107 1.79 -0.46 -6.20
CA VAL A 107 2.70 0.67 -5.94
C VAL A 107 4.07 0.18 -5.50
N ALA A 108 4.12 -0.87 -4.67
CA ALA A 108 5.37 -1.51 -4.29
C ALA A 108 6.18 -1.95 -5.51
N LEU A 109 5.58 -2.76 -6.37
CA LEU A 109 6.25 -3.36 -7.52
C LEU A 109 6.64 -2.34 -8.60
N ARG A 110 5.78 -1.34 -8.84
CA ARG A 110 5.96 -0.38 -9.94
C ARG A 110 6.71 0.88 -9.57
N ALA A 111 6.63 1.33 -8.31
CA ALA A 111 7.19 2.61 -7.90
C ALA A 111 8.28 2.45 -6.84
N THR A 112 7.96 1.87 -5.67
CA THR A 112 8.85 1.99 -4.52
C THR A 112 9.99 0.99 -4.50
N LEU A 113 9.80 -0.24 -5.00
CA LEU A 113 10.87 -1.23 -5.10
C LEU A 113 11.95 -0.83 -6.12
N PRO A 114 11.63 -0.43 -7.37
CA PRO A 114 12.65 0.07 -8.30
C PRO A 114 13.38 1.30 -7.76
N ALA A 115 12.65 2.25 -7.15
CA ALA A 115 13.24 3.45 -6.57
C ALA A 115 14.18 3.15 -5.39
N GLY A 116 13.84 2.16 -4.55
CA GLY A 116 14.72 1.69 -3.46
C GLY A 116 16.01 1.06 -3.99
N LEU A 117 15.93 0.29 -5.08
CA LEU A 117 17.09 -0.31 -5.73
C LEU A 117 18.02 0.74 -6.33
N GLU A 118 17.50 1.67 -7.14
CA GLU A 118 18.31 2.77 -7.69
C GLU A 118 19.02 3.55 -6.60
N PHE A 119 18.31 3.81 -5.49
CA PHE A 119 18.87 4.55 -4.37
C PHE A 119 20.01 3.78 -3.68
N SER A 120 19.82 2.48 -3.43
CA SER A 120 20.87 1.62 -2.87
C SER A 120 22.13 1.61 -3.74
N GLN A 121 21.96 1.59 -5.07
CA GLN A 121 23.07 1.59 -6.04
C GLN A 121 23.84 2.92 -6.04
N ARG A 122 23.14 4.06 -6.07
CA ARG A 122 23.77 5.39 -6.05
C ARG A 122 24.57 5.61 -4.76
N ARG A 123 24.03 5.15 -3.63
CA ARG A 123 24.71 5.24 -2.34
C ARG A 123 25.95 4.35 -2.26
N LEU A 124 25.94 3.20 -2.92
CA LEU A 124 27.11 2.33 -3.00
C LEU A 124 28.26 2.98 -3.80
N GLN A 125 27.92 3.80 -4.79
CA GLN A 125 28.87 4.53 -5.64
C GLN A 125 29.42 5.79 -4.93
N ALA A 126 28.59 6.49 -4.16
CA ALA A 126 29.01 7.59 -3.30
C ALA A 126 29.64 7.05 -2.01
N ARG A 127 30.97 6.93 -1.96
CA ARG A 127 31.77 6.39 -0.84
C ARG A 127 31.11 6.58 0.54
N ALA A 128 30.91 5.46 1.23
CA ALA A 128 30.06 5.27 2.40
C ALA A 128 30.24 6.30 3.53
N GLY A 129 29.22 7.13 3.73
CA GLY A 129 28.98 7.91 4.94
C GLY A 129 27.55 7.70 5.44
N ALA A 130 27.33 7.86 6.75
CA ALA A 130 25.97 7.95 7.29
C ALA A 130 25.23 9.11 6.60
N PRO A 131 23.95 8.95 6.27
CA PRO A 131 23.24 9.97 5.51
C PRO A 131 23.02 11.19 6.40
N ASP A 132 23.35 12.37 5.89
CA ASP A 132 23.11 13.62 6.61
C ASP A 132 21.60 13.86 6.77
N VAL A 133 21.20 14.56 7.84
CA VAL A 133 19.80 14.93 8.12
C VAL A 133 19.22 15.74 6.95
N THR A 134 20.04 16.56 6.31
CA THR A 134 19.66 17.32 5.11
C THR A 134 19.32 16.38 3.95
N GLN A 135 20.12 15.34 3.73
CA GLN A 135 19.90 14.33 2.69
C GLN A 135 18.65 13.47 2.95
N LEU A 136 18.35 13.14 4.22
CA LEU A 136 17.09 12.49 4.59
C LEU A 136 15.89 13.36 4.21
N ARG A 137 15.96 14.67 4.48
CA ARG A 137 14.86 15.59 4.22
C ARG A 137 14.64 15.86 2.73
N THR A 138 15.70 15.94 1.92
CA THR A 138 15.59 16.30 0.50
C THR A 138 15.41 15.11 -0.42
N GLU A 139 15.92 13.92 -0.07
CA GLU A 139 15.86 12.75 -0.96
C GLU A 139 14.89 11.66 -0.49
N PHE A 140 14.83 11.38 0.81
CA PHE A 140 14.02 10.28 1.35
C PHE A 140 12.57 10.70 1.58
N PHE A 141 12.36 11.83 2.26
CA PHE A 141 11.03 12.33 2.57
C PHE A 141 10.10 12.43 1.35
N PRO A 142 10.48 13.08 0.23
CA PRO A 142 9.58 13.22 -0.91
C PRO A 142 9.24 11.88 -1.58
N ARG A 143 10.15 10.90 -1.58
CA ARG A 143 9.92 9.58 -2.17
C ARG A 143 8.98 8.73 -1.33
N VAL A 144 9.18 8.71 -0.01
CA VAL A 144 8.28 8.00 0.91
C VAL A 144 6.89 8.63 0.86
N ALA A 145 6.81 9.97 0.90
CA ALA A 145 5.55 10.69 0.78
C ALA A 145 4.84 10.40 -0.56
N ALA A 146 5.58 10.35 -1.67
CA ALA A 146 5.03 10.00 -2.98
C ALA A 146 4.50 8.56 -3.04
N GLY A 147 5.22 7.59 -2.45
CA GLY A 147 4.74 6.21 -2.35
C GLY A 147 3.49 6.10 -1.48
N VAL A 148 3.46 6.77 -0.33
CA VAL A 148 2.29 6.80 0.57
C VAL A 148 1.07 7.37 -0.15
N PHE A 149 1.24 8.52 -0.80
CA PHE A 149 0.17 9.17 -1.55
C PHE A 149 -0.30 8.33 -2.74
N ALA A 150 0.61 7.67 -3.46
CA ALA A 150 0.24 6.80 -4.56
C ALA A 150 -0.64 5.63 -4.08
N VAL A 151 -0.33 5.01 -2.94
CA VAL A 151 -1.19 3.95 -2.36
C VAL A 151 -2.57 4.50 -2.03
N TRP A 152 -2.66 5.67 -1.39
CA TRP A 152 -3.94 6.28 -1.04
C TRP A 152 -4.77 6.62 -2.29
N LEU A 153 -4.16 7.24 -3.28
CA LEU A 153 -4.83 7.63 -4.52
C LEU A 153 -5.32 6.40 -5.29
N LEU A 154 -4.45 5.40 -5.48
CA LEU A 154 -4.82 4.20 -6.22
C LEU A 154 -5.91 3.41 -5.48
N ALA A 155 -5.79 3.23 -4.16
CA ALA A 155 -6.80 2.55 -3.35
C ALA A 155 -8.15 3.29 -3.36
N ALA A 156 -8.15 4.62 -3.22
CA ALA A 156 -9.38 5.39 -3.26
C ALA A 156 -10.06 5.30 -4.65
N MET A 157 -9.27 5.48 -5.72
CA MET A 157 -9.78 5.42 -7.09
C MET A 157 -10.31 4.03 -7.44
N SER A 158 -9.61 2.96 -7.09
CA SER A 158 -10.08 1.59 -7.31
C SER A 158 -11.29 1.24 -6.46
N CYS A 159 -11.36 1.67 -5.21
CA CYS A 159 -12.56 1.47 -4.37
C CYS A 159 -13.80 2.13 -5.02
N VAL A 160 -13.68 3.39 -5.44
CA VAL A 160 -14.79 4.10 -6.12
C VAL A 160 -15.17 3.40 -7.42
N LEU A 161 -14.18 3.05 -8.23
CA LEU A 161 -14.40 2.33 -9.49
C LEU A 161 -15.10 0.99 -9.26
N THR A 162 -14.65 0.20 -8.29
CA THR A 162 -15.24 -1.11 -8.00
C THR A 162 -16.65 -1.00 -7.46
N LEU A 163 -16.94 0.00 -6.62
CA LEU A 163 -18.31 0.29 -6.19
C LEU A 163 -19.20 0.63 -7.40
N ALA A 164 -18.73 1.51 -8.30
CA ALA A 164 -19.46 1.83 -9.52
C ALA A 164 -19.69 0.58 -10.39
N LEU A 165 -18.66 -0.25 -10.62
CA LEU A 165 -18.78 -1.48 -11.40
C LEU A 165 -19.72 -2.49 -10.75
N ALA A 166 -19.72 -2.61 -9.42
CA ALA A 166 -20.65 -3.45 -8.69
C ALA A 166 -22.10 -2.98 -8.87
N TYR A 167 -22.33 -1.66 -8.85
CA TYR A 167 -23.64 -1.10 -9.16
C TYR A 167 -24.08 -1.45 -10.58
N LEU A 168 -23.24 -1.13 -11.58
CA LEU A 168 -23.56 -1.37 -12.99
C LEU A 168 -23.77 -2.87 -13.28
N SER A 169 -23.00 -3.76 -12.66
CA SER A 169 -23.12 -5.21 -12.89
C SER A 169 -24.35 -5.84 -12.23
N ILE A 170 -24.81 -5.32 -11.09
CA ILE A 170 -25.95 -5.91 -10.35
C ILE A 170 -27.27 -5.26 -10.78
N TYR A 171 -27.29 -3.95 -10.93
CA TYR A 171 -28.51 -3.16 -11.18
C TYR A 171 -28.60 -2.59 -12.59
N GLY A 172 -27.54 -2.65 -13.39
CA GLY A 172 -27.51 -2.04 -14.71
C GLY A 172 -27.56 -0.50 -14.66
N PHE A 173 -28.19 0.09 -15.68
CA PHE A 173 -28.34 1.55 -15.82
C PHE A 173 -29.60 2.11 -15.13
N THR A 174 -30.12 1.45 -14.11
CA THR A 174 -31.38 1.84 -13.45
C THR A 174 -31.11 2.81 -12.30
N PRO A 175 -31.41 4.13 -12.37
CA PRO A 175 -31.04 5.09 -11.32
C PRO A 175 -31.82 4.92 -10.01
N TRP A 176 -33.03 4.36 -10.09
CA TRP A 176 -33.93 4.14 -8.96
C TRP A 176 -33.39 3.14 -7.93
N ALA A 177 -32.37 2.35 -8.29
CA ALA A 177 -31.71 1.42 -7.38
C ALA A 177 -30.63 2.08 -6.50
N LEU A 178 -30.23 3.33 -6.78
CA LEU A 178 -29.20 4.05 -6.01
C LEU A 178 -29.51 4.14 -4.50
N PRO A 179 -30.74 4.50 -4.06
CA PRO A 179 -31.04 4.59 -2.62
C PRO A 179 -30.92 3.23 -1.91
N GLY A 180 -31.32 2.14 -2.58
CA GLY A 180 -31.18 0.78 -2.04
C GLY A 180 -29.72 0.34 -1.97
N TYR A 181 -28.98 0.55 -3.06
CA TYR A 181 -27.55 0.22 -3.15
C TYR A 181 -26.73 0.95 -2.09
N THR A 182 -26.85 2.27 -2.00
CA THR A 182 -26.09 3.10 -1.05
C THR A 182 -26.42 2.77 0.39
N ARG A 183 -27.67 2.39 0.69
CA ARG A 183 -28.07 1.90 2.02
C ARG A 183 -27.35 0.61 2.39
N VAL A 184 -27.32 -0.38 1.49
CA VAL A 184 -26.63 -1.66 1.74
C VAL A 184 -25.13 -1.44 1.90
N VAL A 185 -24.52 -0.63 1.03
CA VAL A 185 -23.11 -0.25 1.15
C VAL A 185 -22.85 0.43 2.50
N GLY A 186 -23.66 1.42 2.87
CA GLY A 186 -23.54 2.13 4.15
C GLY A 186 -23.67 1.22 5.38
N GLN A 187 -24.49 0.19 5.32
CA GLN A 187 -24.61 -0.81 6.40
C GLN A 187 -23.35 -1.68 6.55
N ILE A 188 -22.57 -1.88 5.48
CA ILE A 188 -21.31 -2.62 5.51
C ILE A 188 -20.20 -1.75 6.11
N PHE A 189 -20.17 -0.46 5.74
CA PHE A 189 -19.23 0.52 6.27
C PHE A 189 -19.66 1.07 7.62
N THR A 190 -19.69 0.20 8.64
CA THR A 190 -19.84 0.67 10.02
C THR A 190 -18.64 1.54 10.42
N PRO A 191 -18.73 2.38 11.48
CA PRO A 191 -17.61 3.17 11.95
C PRO A 191 -16.36 2.33 12.24
N ALA A 192 -16.54 1.14 12.81
CA ALA A 192 -15.45 0.20 13.11
C ALA A 192 -14.79 -0.33 11.82
N VAL A 193 -15.59 -0.83 10.86
CA VAL A 193 -15.08 -1.34 9.57
C VAL A 193 -14.34 -0.25 8.79
N SER A 194 -14.89 0.97 8.80
CA SER A 194 -14.28 2.13 8.13
C SER A 194 -12.96 2.52 8.77
N LEU A 195 -12.89 2.52 10.11
CA LEU A 195 -11.65 2.78 10.85
C LEU A 195 -10.58 1.73 10.55
N ILE A 196 -10.95 0.45 10.55
CA ILE A 196 -10.05 -0.66 10.21
C ILE A 196 -9.53 -0.50 8.78
N LEU A 197 -10.40 -0.19 7.81
CA LEU A 197 -10.00 0.04 6.42
C LEU A 197 -9.01 1.20 6.28
N VAL A 198 -9.29 2.33 6.93
CA VAL A 198 -8.38 3.49 6.93
C VAL A 198 -7.03 3.11 7.53
N LEU A 199 -7.04 2.44 8.68
CA LEU A 199 -5.82 2.01 9.36
C LEU A 199 -5.01 1.02 8.50
N LYS A 200 -5.69 0.10 7.81
CA LYS A 200 -5.11 -0.85 6.86
C LYS A 200 -4.41 -0.13 5.71
N ILE A 201 -5.09 0.81 5.06
CA ILE A 201 -4.52 1.62 3.96
C ILE A 201 -3.32 2.42 4.45
N VAL A 202 -3.37 2.97 5.67
CA VAL A 202 -2.27 3.71 6.28
C VAL A 202 -1.07 2.80 6.56
N PHE A 203 -1.27 1.63 7.16
CA PHE A 203 -0.17 0.69 7.41
C PHE A 203 0.45 0.16 6.12
N PHE A 204 -0.37 -0.15 5.12
CA PHE A 204 0.12 -0.52 3.79
C PHE A 204 0.93 0.59 3.14
N SER A 205 0.44 1.83 3.15
CA SER A 205 1.14 2.96 2.54
C SER A 205 2.50 3.21 3.21
N PHE A 206 2.57 3.07 4.54
CA PHE A 206 3.83 3.14 5.28
C PHE A 206 4.79 2.00 4.96
N ALA A 207 4.30 0.76 4.93
CA ALA A 207 5.12 -0.40 4.57
C ALA A 207 5.73 -0.22 3.17
N VAL A 208 4.89 0.14 2.20
CA VAL A 208 5.27 0.37 0.79
C VAL A 208 6.25 1.53 0.64
N GLY A 209 6.07 2.61 1.39
CA GLY A 209 6.95 3.79 1.33
C GLY A 209 8.28 3.58 2.05
N MET A 210 8.28 2.93 3.22
CA MET A 210 9.45 2.89 4.10
C MET A 210 10.37 1.69 3.87
N ILE A 211 9.81 0.50 3.63
CA ILE A 211 10.61 -0.74 3.59
C ILE A 211 11.66 -0.71 2.46
N PRO A 212 11.32 -0.36 1.20
CA PRO A 212 12.31 -0.30 0.12
C PRO A 212 13.41 0.75 0.35
N MET A 213 13.09 1.82 1.09
CA MET A 213 14.01 2.92 1.37
C MET A 213 14.93 2.66 2.57
N ALA A 214 14.61 1.64 3.37
CA ALA A 214 15.42 1.25 4.52
C ALA A 214 16.63 0.38 4.12
N SER A 215 16.61 -0.21 2.91
CA SER A 215 17.64 -1.11 2.36
C SER A 215 19.10 -0.69 2.65
N PRO A 216 19.49 0.58 2.43
CA PRO A 216 20.89 1.00 2.63
C PRO A 216 21.27 1.32 4.09
N PHE A 217 20.37 1.17 5.08
CA PHE A 217 20.71 1.22 6.51
C PHE A 217 21.08 -0.16 7.08
N TYR A 218 21.03 -1.21 6.26
CA TYR A 218 21.24 -2.60 6.69
C TYR A 218 22.64 -3.16 6.39
N ASP A 219 23.55 -2.40 5.77
CA ASP A 219 24.74 -2.99 5.14
C ASP A 219 25.87 -3.34 6.13
N GLU A 220 26.23 -4.63 6.11
CA GLU A 220 27.60 -5.16 6.20
C GLU A 220 27.76 -6.31 5.17
N GLY A 221 28.14 -6.01 3.91
CA GLY A 221 28.89 -6.96 3.08
C GLY A 221 28.56 -7.08 1.58
N TYR A 222 29.60 -6.95 0.75
CA TYR A 222 29.63 -6.92 -0.72
C TYR A 222 29.02 -8.14 -1.47
N ARG A 223 28.76 -9.27 -0.81
CA ARG A 223 28.17 -10.50 -1.42
C ARG A 223 26.63 -10.48 -1.52
N GLY A 224 25.97 -9.45 -0.99
CA GLY A 224 24.51 -9.35 -0.92
C GLY A 224 23.77 -8.82 -2.16
N LYS A 225 24.49 -8.35 -3.19
CA LYS A 225 23.97 -7.49 -4.28
C LYS A 225 22.71 -7.97 -5.04
N LEU A 226 22.53 -9.27 -5.27
CA LEU A 226 21.36 -9.83 -5.99
C LEU A 226 20.28 -10.39 -5.04
N THR A 227 20.68 -10.82 -3.84
CA THR A 227 19.76 -11.35 -2.81
C THR A 227 19.02 -10.23 -2.07
N HIS A 228 19.55 -9.00 -2.06
CA HIS A 228 18.99 -7.87 -1.30
C HIS A 228 17.65 -7.37 -1.85
N GLY A 229 17.53 -7.18 -3.18
CA GLY A 229 16.26 -6.77 -3.77
C GLY A 229 15.14 -7.78 -3.50
N LEU A 230 15.47 -9.07 -3.56
CA LEU A 230 14.52 -10.15 -3.26
C LEU A 230 14.17 -10.19 -1.76
N SER A 231 15.13 -9.97 -0.86
CA SER A 231 14.88 -9.94 0.59
C SER A 231 13.98 -8.77 1.00
N ASP A 232 14.17 -7.60 0.40
CA ASP A 232 13.32 -6.42 0.64
C ASP A 232 11.90 -6.62 0.08
N MET A 233 11.78 -7.27 -1.09
CA MET A 233 10.49 -7.69 -1.65
C MET A 233 9.75 -8.67 -0.72
N VAL A 234 10.43 -9.72 -0.27
CA VAL A 234 9.84 -10.72 0.64
C VAL A 234 9.44 -10.08 1.96
N ARG A 235 10.28 -9.20 2.53
CA ARG A 235 9.96 -8.49 3.76
C ARG A 235 8.73 -7.59 3.59
N LEU A 236 8.67 -6.82 2.50
CA LEU A 236 7.52 -5.97 2.21
C LEU A 236 6.25 -6.81 2.08
N PHE A 237 6.30 -7.89 1.30
CA PHE A 237 5.16 -8.77 1.12
C PHE A 237 4.71 -9.43 2.44
N ALA A 238 5.65 -9.88 3.27
CA ALA A 238 5.36 -10.43 4.58
C ALA A 238 4.68 -9.41 5.51
N VAL A 239 5.12 -8.14 5.48
CA VAL A 239 4.49 -7.06 6.25
C VAL A 239 3.08 -6.76 5.74
N LEU A 240 2.88 -6.71 4.42
CA LEU A 240 1.55 -6.54 3.84
C LEU A 240 0.62 -7.67 4.27
N LEU A 241 1.06 -8.93 4.20
CA LEU A 241 0.24 -10.05 4.67
C LEU A 241 -0.03 -10.02 6.18
N LEU A 242 0.94 -9.61 6.99
CA LEU A 242 0.73 -9.51 8.45
C LEU A 242 -0.32 -8.45 8.78
N VAL A 243 -0.24 -7.29 8.12
CA VAL A 243 -1.24 -6.23 8.28
C VAL A 243 -2.61 -6.69 7.76
N GLU A 244 -2.66 -7.43 6.65
CA GLU A 244 -3.90 -8.04 6.13
C GLU A 244 -4.53 -8.97 7.17
N ILE A 245 -3.75 -9.91 7.73
CA ILE A 245 -4.23 -10.87 8.73
C ILE A 245 -4.70 -10.16 9.99
N ALA A 246 -3.96 -9.18 10.49
CA ALA A 246 -4.35 -8.41 11.67
C ALA A 246 -5.64 -7.62 11.43
N SER A 247 -5.80 -7.03 10.23
CA SER A 247 -7.01 -6.34 9.83
C SER A 247 -8.21 -7.27 9.71
N LEU A 248 -8.02 -8.49 9.18
CA LEU A 248 -9.05 -9.52 9.13
C LEU A 248 -9.49 -9.93 10.54
N MET A 249 -8.54 -10.18 11.44
CA MET A 249 -8.86 -10.51 12.83
C MET A 249 -9.72 -9.42 13.48
N GLY A 250 -9.35 -8.14 13.36
CA GLY A 250 -10.14 -7.05 13.97
C GLY A 250 -11.49 -6.78 13.31
N ASN A 251 -11.73 -7.26 12.09
CA ASN A 251 -13.00 -7.09 11.38
C ASN A 251 -13.99 -8.24 11.68
N TYR A 252 -13.49 -9.42 12.03
CA TYR A 252 -14.30 -10.64 12.21
C TYR A 252 -14.32 -11.20 13.64
N TYR A 253 -13.47 -10.71 14.56
CA TYR A 253 -13.47 -11.02 15.99
C TYR A 253 -13.67 -9.75 16.83
#